data_AF-A0A4Q3JDR7-F1
#
_entry.id   AF-A0A4Q3JDR7-F1
#
_cell.length_a   1.000
_cell.length_b   1.000
_cell.length_c   1.000
_cell.angle_alpha   90.00
_cell.angle_beta   90.00
_cell.angle_gamma   90.00
#
_symmetry.space_group_name_H-M   'P 1'
#
loop_
_entity.id
_entity.type
_entity.pdbx_description
1 polymer ?
#
loop_
_entity_poly.entity_id
_entity_poly.type
_entity_poly.pdbx_seq_one_letter_code
_entity_poly.pdbx_strand_id
1 'polypeptide(L)'
;MGWLEREAAYSRGEVSGEFFEALVRLLVEPWQPFISAGRHRCSLCRFSGGPAQFTHGEHTVLVGVSNVFVPGNGVIYVAPSLVVHYIDAHGYRPPDGFIEAVLGCPPMGTMPYLRALKAIDGGALLRRRHGP
;
A
#
# COMPACT_ATOMS: atom_id res chain seq x y z
N MET A 1 -2.09 -5.44 9.75
CA MET A 1 -2.68 -5.97 8.51
C MET A 1 -2.11 -7.36 8.28
N GLY A 2 -2.93 -8.40 8.27
CA GLY A 2 -2.47 -9.79 8.16
C GLY A 2 -1.85 -10.09 6.79
N TRP A 3 -1.06 -11.16 6.72
CA TRP A 3 -0.47 -11.65 5.47
C TRP A 3 -1.54 -12.26 4.56
N LEU A 4 -1.55 -11.86 3.28
CA LEU A 4 -2.43 -12.41 2.26
C LEU A 4 -1.73 -13.55 1.55
N GLU A 5 -1.96 -14.78 2.01
CA GLU A 5 -1.41 -16.00 1.44
C GLU A 5 -2.50 -17.03 1.19
N ARG A 6 -2.23 -18.01 0.32
CA ARG A 6 -3.21 -19.00 -0.12
C ARG A 6 -3.79 -19.82 1.03
N GLU A 7 -2.99 -20.06 2.04
CA GLU A 7 -3.32 -20.89 3.20
C GLU A 7 -3.98 -20.06 4.32
N ALA A 8 -4.03 -18.73 4.20
CA ALA A 8 -4.59 -17.83 5.20
C ALA A 8 -5.97 -17.32 4.78
N ALA A 9 -6.95 -17.44 5.68
CA ALA A 9 -8.22 -16.76 5.51
C ALA A 9 -8.02 -15.23 5.55
N TYR A 10 -8.70 -14.52 4.66
CA TYR A 10 -8.69 -13.07 4.61
C TYR A 10 -10.09 -12.51 4.41
N SER A 11 -10.32 -11.32 4.94
CA SER A 11 -11.60 -10.62 4.81
C SER A 11 -11.90 -10.33 3.35
N ARG A 12 -13.11 -10.64 2.91
CA ARG A 12 -13.61 -10.35 1.56
C ARG A 12 -14.82 -9.45 1.60
N GLY A 13 -15.03 -8.71 0.53
CA GLY A 13 -16.19 -7.83 0.40
C GLY A 13 -15.89 -6.62 -0.46
N GLU A 14 -16.91 -5.79 -0.64
CA GLU A 14 -16.80 -4.58 -1.44
C GLU A 14 -16.04 -3.47 -0.71
N VAL A 15 -15.37 -2.63 -1.49
CA VAL A 15 -14.77 -1.37 -1.07
C VAL A 15 -15.29 -0.26 -1.98
N SER A 16 -15.29 0.98 -1.50
CA SER A 16 -15.71 2.10 -2.34
C SER A 16 -14.67 2.39 -3.45
N GLY A 17 -15.15 2.89 -4.59
CA GLY A 17 -14.27 3.34 -5.68
C GLY A 17 -13.35 4.48 -5.25
N GLU A 18 -13.86 5.38 -4.39
CA GLU A 18 -13.09 6.49 -3.82
C GLU A 18 -11.87 5.99 -3.02
N PHE A 19 -12.06 5.00 -2.14
CA PHE A 19 -10.96 4.40 -1.39
C PHE A 19 -9.94 3.74 -2.33
N PHE A 20 -10.43 2.99 -3.32
CA PHE A 20 -9.55 2.27 -4.24
C PHE A 20 -8.72 3.25 -5.09
N GLU A 21 -9.34 4.31 -5.58
CA GLU A 21 -8.66 5.36 -6.34
C GLU A 21 -7.62 6.09 -5.47
N ALA A 22 -7.97 6.45 -4.23
CA ALA A 22 -7.03 7.06 -3.29
C ALA A 22 -5.82 6.15 -3.03
N LEU A 23 -6.05 4.84 -2.83
CA LEU A 23 -4.97 3.86 -2.66
C LEU A 23 -4.06 3.78 -3.89
N VAL A 24 -4.63 3.76 -5.09
CA VAL A 24 -3.85 3.77 -6.35
C VAL A 24 -3.01 5.04 -6.46
N ARG A 25 -3.58 6.21 -6.17
CA ARG A 25 -2.86 7.50 -6.22
C ARG A 25 -1.67 7.54 -5.28
N LEU A 26 -1.79 6.97 -4.08
CA LEU A 26 -0.66 6.82 -3.17
C LEU A 26 0.46 5.97 -3.82
N LEU A 27 0.13 4.95 -4.60
CA LEU A 27 1.11 4.06 -5.23
C LEU A 27 1.77 4.60 -6.51
N VAL A 28 1.34 5.74 -7.06
CA VAL A 28 1.90 6.31 -8.31
C VAL A 28 3.34 6.77 -8.12
N GLU A 29 3.60 7.55 -7.08
CA GLU A 29 4.93 8.00 -6.69
C GLU A 29 5.19 7.60 -5.23
N PRO A 30 5.49 6.32 -4.98
CA PRO A 30 5.55 5.81 -3.64
C PRO A 30 6.77 6.38 -2.92
N TRP A 31 6.53 7.07 -1.80
CA TRP A 31 7.58 7.35 -0.84
C TRP A 31 7.96 6.05 -0.13
N GLN A 32 9.03 5.40 -0.59
CA GLN A 32 9.56 4.19 0.02
C GLN A 32 10.98 4.42 0.57
N PRO A 33 11.19 4.28 1.89
CA PRO A 33 12.52 4.42 2.49
C PRO A 33 13.41 3.18 2.28
N PHE A 34 12.88 2.10 1.69
CA PHE A 34 13.56 0.84 1.48
C PHE A 34 13.34 0.31 0.06
N ILE A 35 14.35 -0.37 -0.47
CA ILE A 35 14.30 -1.06 -1.77
C ILE A 35 13.96 -2.53 -1.53
N SER A 36 13.05 -3.10 -2.31
CA SER A 36 12.77 -4.54 -2.26
C SER A 36 13.92 -5.35 -2.87
N ALA A 37 14.29 -6.45 -2.22
CA ALA A 37 15.32 -7.39 -2.72
C ALA A 37 14.76 -8.39 -3.76
N GLY A 38 13.63 -8.07 -4.39
CA GLY A 38 12.93 -8.93 -5.33
C GLY A 38 11.45 -8.57 -5.42
N ARG A 39 10.78 -9.12 -6.42
CA ARG A 39 9.35 -8.90 -6.64
C ARG A 39 8.52 -9.94 -5.87
N HIS A 40 7.65 -9.48 -4.99
CA HIS A 40 6.58 -10.29 -4.40
C HIS A 40 5.65 -10.77 -5.53
N ARG A 41 5.39 -12.08 -5.58
CA ARG A 41 4.42 -12.69 -6.52
C ARG A 41 3.17 -13.11 -5.77
N CYS A 42 2.01 -12.88 -6.37
CA CYS A 42 0.72 -13.28 -5.80
C CYS A 42 0.61 -14.81 -5.77
N SER A 43 0.43 -15.38 -4.58
CA SER A 43 0.25 -16.83 -4.38
C SER A 43 -1.18 -17.30 -4.69
N LEU A 44 -2.16 -16.39 -4.78
CA LEU A 44 -3.55 -16.69 -5.13
C LEU A 44 -3.76 -16.84 -6.64
N CYS A 45 -2.97 -16.15 -7.46
CA CYS A 45 -2.95 -16.34 -8.89
C CYS A 45 -2.40 -17.72 -9.28
N ARG A 46 -3.19 -18.52 -10.00
CA ARG A 46 -2.85 -19.91 -10.32
C ARG A 46 -1.59 -20.08 -11.18
N PHE A 47 -1.36 -19.19 -12.14
CA PHE A 47 -0.28 -19.35 -13.13
C PHE A 47 0.59 -18.10 -13.31
N SER A 48 0.01 -16.91 -13.30
CA SER A 48 0.72 -15.65 -13.55
C SER A 48 1.64 -15.23 -12.40
N GLY A 49 1.28 -15.60 -11.15
CA GLY A 49 1.87 -15.01 -9.95
C GLY A 49 1.55 -13.53 -9.79
N GLY A 50 0.44 -13.07 -10.37
CA GLY A 50 -0.02 -11.68 -10.34
C GLY A 50 0.72 -10.74 -11.29
N PRO A 51 0.19 -9.52 -11.46
CA PRO A 51 0.73 -8.53 -12.39
C PRO A 51 1.99 -7.86 -11.85
N ALA A 52 2.85 -7.36 -12.75
CA ALA A 52 4.02 -6.53 -12.39
C ALA A 52 3.68 -5.04 -12.38
N GLN A 53 2.63 -4.68 -13.10
CA GLN A 53 2.08 -3.34 -13.24
C GLN A 53 0.58 -3.42 -13.07
N PHE A 54 0.00 -2.43 -12.40
CA PHE A 54 -1.44 -2.32 -12.23
C PHE A 54 -1.91 -0.99 -12.80
N THR A 55 -2.93 -1.02 -13.66
CA THR A 55 -3.48 0.17 -14.31
C THR A 55 -4.91 0.40 -13.85
N HIS A 56 -5.22 1.63 -13.43
CA HIS A 56 -6.55 2.06 -13.04
C HIS A 56 -6.76 3.53 -13.45
N GLY A 57 -7.69 3.75 -14.38
CA GLY A 57 -7.83 5.04 -15.06
C GLY A 57 -6.52 5.42 -15.77
N GLU A 58 -6.06 6.64 -15.58
CA GLU A 58 -4.81 7.18 -16.15
C GLU A 58 -3.55 6.75 -15.38
N HIS A 59 -3.70 6.06 -14.24
CA HIS A 59 -2.59 5.69 -13.38
C HIS A 59 -2.08 4.28 -13.67
N THR A 60 -0.78 4.14 -13.88
CA THR A 60 -0.09 2.85 -13.95
C THR A 60 0.99 2.81 -12.88
N VAL A 61 0.94 1.78 -12.02
CA VAL A 61 1.85 1.64 -10.87
C VAL A 61 2.58 0.30 -10.91
N LEU A 62 3.86 0.29 -10.54
CA LEU A 62 4.62 -0.95 -10.35
C LEU A 62 4.16 -1.63 -9.05
N VAL A 63 3.81 -2.91 -9.15
CA VAL A 63 3.30 -3.68 -8.01
C VAL A 63 4.19 -4.86 -7.65
N GLY A 64 4.26 -5.15 -6.35
CA GLY A 64 5.04 -6.25 -5.79
C GLY A 64 6.50 -5.89 -5.51
N VAL A 65 6.91 -4.64 -5.73
CA VAL A 65 8.29 -4.16 -5.50
C VAL A 65 8.38 -3.01 -4.51
N SER A 66 7.24 -2.49 -4.08
CA SER A 66 7.13 -1.32 -3.19
C SER A 66 6.12 -1.59 -2.08
N ASN A 67 6.14 -0.74 -1.05
CA ASN A 67 5.13 -0.72 -0.01
C ASN A 67 4.47 0.66 0.03
N VAL A 68 3.19 0.70 0.38
CA VAL A 68 2.49 1.93 0.77
C VAL A 68 2.61 2.10 2.28
N PHE A 69 2.92 3.32 2.71
CA PHE A 69 3.02 3.71 4.12
C PHE A 69 1.96 4.77 4.40
N VAL A 70 0.94 4.42 5.17
CA VAL A 70 -0.25 5.25 5.41
C VAL A 70 -0.32 5.60 6.90
N PRO A 71 -0.03 6.85 7.30
CA PRO A 71 -0.25 7.29 8.67
C PRO A 71 -1.75 7.39 8.96
N GLY A 72 -2.20 6.85 10.10
CA GLY A 72 -3.59 6.97 10.55
C GLY A 72 -3.82 6.29 11.89
N ASN A 73 -4.79 6.76 12.67
CA ASN A 73 -5.17 6.17 13.96
C ASN A 73 -3.98 5.94 14.93
N GLY A 74 -3.02 6.86 14.94
CA GLY A 74 -1.84 6.77 15.81
C GLY A 74 -0.86 5.66 15.45
N VAL A 75 -0.99 5.04 14.27
CA VAL A 75 -0.06 4.03 13.75
C VAL A 75 0.31 4.34 12.29
N ILE A 76 1.32 3.63 11.77
CA ILE A 76 1.63 3.63 10.34
C ILE A 76 1.22 2.27 9.79
N TYR A 77 0.21 2.27 8.93
CA TYR A 77 -0.15 1.07 8.20
C TYR A 77 0.83 0.88 7.05
N VAL A 78 1.30 -0.36 6.88
CA VAL A 78 2.21 -0.73 5.80
C VAL A 78 1.60 -1.90 5.04
N ALA A 79 1.55 -1.79 3.73
CA ALA A 79 1.10 -2.87 2.86
C ALA A 79 1.96 -2.95 1.58
N PRO A 80 2.21 -4.16 1.04
CA PRO A 80 2.81 -4.30 -0.28
C PRO A 80 1.93 -3.65 -1.35
N SER A 81 2.54 -3.09 -2.39
CA SER A 81 1.79 -2.50 -3.50
C SER A 81 0.87 -3.48 -4.24
N LEU A 82 1.08 -4.80 -4.08
CA LEU A 82 0.14 -5.82 -4.55
C LEU A 82 -1.23 -5.76 -3.86
N VAL A 83 -1.42 -4.97 -2.80
CA VAL A 83 -2.72 -4.77 -2.15
C VAL A 83 -3.82 -4.39 -3.15
N VAL A 84 -3.52 -3.56 -4.16
CA VAL A 84 -4.53 -3.19 -5.18
C VAL A 84 -4.95 -4.37 -6.04
N HIS A 85 -4.02 -5.26 -6.37
CA HIS A 85 -4.32 -6.50 -7.08
C HIS A 85 -5.13 -7.47 -6.22
N TYR A 86 -4.84 -7.56 -4.92
CA TYR A 86 -5.61 -8.41 -4.02
C TYR A 86 -7.06 -7.93 -3.87
N ILE A 87 -7.27 -6.62 -3.80
CA ILE A 87 -8.62 -6.03 -3.77
C ILE A 87 -9.35 -6.34 -5.08
N ASP A 88 -8.73 -5.99 -6.22
CA ASP A 88 -9.33 -6.10 -7.55
C ASP A 88 -9.60 -7.54 -8.01
N ALA A 89 -8.58 -8.41 -7.97
CA ALA A 89 -8.66 -9.75 -8.56
C ALA A 89 -9.08 -10.83 -7.56
N HIS A 90 -8.97 -10.57 -6.26
CA HIS A 90 -9.18 -11.57 -5.20
C HIS A 90 -10.20 -11.15 -4.14
N GLY A 91 -10.86 -10.00 -4.34
CA GLY A 91 -11.93 -9.50 -3.49
C GLY A 91 -11.50 -9.25 -2.05
N TYR A 92 -10.21 -9.01 -1.81
CA TYR A 92 -9.72 -8.68 -0.47
C TYR A 92 -10.34 -7.36 -0.02
N ARG A 93 -10.95 -7.38 1.17
CA ARG A 93 -11.46 -6.20 1.85
C ARG A 93 -10.51 -5.86 3.01
N PRO A 94 -9.77 -4.75 2.93
CA PRO A 94 -8.92 -4.30 4.03
C PRO A 94 -9.74 -3.97 5.29
N PRO A 95 -9.14 -4.07 6.49
CA PRO A 95 -9.70 -3.53 7.73
C PRO A 95 -10.09 -2.05 7.63
N ASP A 96 -11.17 -1.68 8.31
CA ASP A 96 -11.77 -0.33 8.22
C ASP A 96 -10.78 0.77 8.60
N GLY A 97 -9.98 0.58 9.65
CA GLY A 97 -8.96 1.56 10.03
C GLY A 97 -7.89 1.82 8.96
N PHE A 98 -7.61 0.86 8.06
CA PHE A 98 -6.75 1.10 6.91
C PHE A 98 -7.47 1.87 5.81
N ILE A 99 -8.75 1.55 5.57
CA ILE A 99 -9.60 2.25 4.60
C ILE A 99 -9.71 3.73 4.97
N GLU A 100 -10.05 4.02 6.23
CA GLU A 100 -10.12 5.37 6.78
C GLU A 100 -8.78 6.10 6.68
N ALA A 101 -7.68 5.43 7.03
CA ALA A 101 -6.36 6.02 6.95
C ALA A 101 -5.97 6.39 5.51
N VAL A 102 -6.30 5.55 4.52
CA VAL A 102 -6.03 5.84 3.11
C VAL A 102 -6.82 7.05 2.63
N LEU A 103 -8.12 7.11 2.96
CA LEU A 103 -8.99 8.22 2.59
C LEU A 103 -8.52 9.55 3.20
N GLY A 104 -7.99 9.52 4.42
CA GLY A 104 -7.44 10.70 5.10
C GLY A 104 -5.97 11.01 4.76
N CYS A 105 -5.28 10.18 3.99
CA CYS A 105 -3.85 10.33 3.76
C CYS A 105 -3.55 11.40 2.70
N PRO A 106 -2.75 12.44 3.02
CA PRO A 106 -2.26 13.36 2.01
C PRO A 106 -1.37 12.64 0.98
N PRO A 107 -1.17 13.22 -0.22
CA PRO A 107 -0.26 12.64 -1.20
C PRO A 107 1.13 12.40 -0.60
N MET A 108 1.73 11.24 -0.89
CA MET A 108 3.02 10.86 -0.34
C MET A 108 4.12 11.86 -0.73
N GLY A 109 5.11 12.01 0.15
CA GLY A 109 6.22 12.96 -0.03
C GLY A 109 5.89 14.43 0.21
N THR A 110 4.61 14.80 0.32
CA THR A 110 4.21 16.18 0.63
C THR A 110 4.49 16.56 2.09
N MET A 111 4.61 17.85 2.39
CA MET A 111 4.81 18.31 3.78
C MET A 111 3.70 17.88 4.75
N PRO A 112 2.40 17.92 4.41
CA PRO A 112 1.35 17.35 5.25
C PRO A 112 1.56 15.86 5.55
N TYR A 113 1.94 15.07 4.55
CA TYR A 113 2.25 13.65 4.73
C TYR A 113 3.43 13.44 5.69
N LEU A 114 4.55 14.16 5.48
CA LEU A 114 5.72 14.03 6.36
C LEU A 114 5.43 14.48 7.80
N ARG A 115 4.57 15.50 7.99
CA ARG A 115 4.10 15.92 9.31
C ARG A 115 3.24 14.84 9.97
N ALA A 116 2.34 14.20 9.21
CA ALA A 116 1.52 13.10 9.71
C ALA A 116 2.39 11.91 10.16
N LEU A 117 3.41 11.53 9.37
CA LEU A 117 4.38 10.52 9.78
C LEU A 117 5.13 10.90 11.06
N LYS A 118 5.61 12.14 11.17
CA LYS A 118 6.35 12.62 12.34
C LYS A 118 5.48 12.64 13.61
N ALA A 119 4.19 12.97 13.49
CA ALA A 119 3.27 13.03 14.62
C ALA A 119 3.03 11.65 15.27
N ILE A 120 3.25 10.56 14.53
CA ILE A 120 3.05 9.18 14.96
C ILE A 120 4.39 8.52 15.37
N ASP A 121 5.39 9.34 15.70
CA ASP A 121 6.78 8.92 15.97
C ASP A 121 7.42 8.10 14.82
N GLY A 122 6.88 8.24 13.61
CA GLY A 122 7.45 7.71 12.36
C GLY A 122 8.75 8.42 11.94
N GLY A 123 9.33 9.26 12.80
CA GLY A 123 10.55 10.00 12.54
C GLY A 123 11.73 9.10 12.17
N ALA A 124 11.72 7.83 12.61
CA ALA A 124 12.69 6.83 12.19
C ALA A 124 12.67 6.55 10.68
N LEU A 125 11.49 6.55 10.06
CA LEU A 125 11.33 6.35 8.61
C LEU A 125 11.74 7.59 7.81
N LEU A 126 11.70 8.78 8.43
CA LEU A 126 12.05 10.06 7.80
C LEU A 126 13.56 10.34 7.79
N ARG A 127 14.36 9.58 8.55
CA ARG A 127 15.82 9.76 8.58
C ARG A 127 16.42 9.30 7.25
N ARG A 128 16.93 10.25 6.45
CA ARG A 128 17.82 9.92 5.32
C ARG A 128 19.01 9.12 5.86
N ARG A 129 19.23 7.90 5.37
CA ARG A 129 20.55 7.28 5.49
C ARG A 129 21.52 8.18 4.73
N HIS A 130 22.33 8.93 5.46
CA HIS A 130 23.63 9.31 4.92
C HIS A 130 24.35 7.97 4.72
N GLY A 131 24.51 7.57 3.46
CA GLY A 131 25.45 6.51 3.12
C GLY A 131 26.88 6.98 3.44
N PRO A 132 27.80 6.06 3.75
CA PRO A 132 29.22 6.38 3.87
C PRO A 132 29.79 6.98 2.59
#